data_AF-A0A392S3H9-F1
#
_entry.id   AF-A0A392S3H9-F1
#
_cell.length_a   1.000
_cell.length_b   1.000
_cell.length_c   1.000
_cell.angle_alpha   90.00
_cell.angle_beta   90.00
_cell.angle_gamma   90.00
#
_symmetry.space_group_name_H-M   'P 1'
#
loop_
_entity.id
_entity.type
_entity.pdbx_description
1 polymer ?
#
loop_
_entity_poly.entity_id
_entity_poly.type
_entity_poly.pdbx_seq_one_letter_code
_entity_poly.pdbx_strand_id
1 'polypeptide(L)' 'REIEFSIDLMPGAQPISVAPYRMSPVELLELKSQLEELLRKHFIRPSVSPWGVPVLLVKKKDGTMRLCIDYR' A
#
# COMPACT_ATOMS: atom_id res chain seq x y z
N ARG A 1 9.29 1.63 22.55
CA ARG A 1 8.40 2.76 22.90
C ARG A 1 7.28 2.74 21.89
N GLU A 2 6.04 2.54 22.32
CA GLU A 2 4.89 2.70 21.43
C GLU A 2 4.75 4.19 21.12
N ILE A 3 4.71 4.51 19.83
CA ILE A 3 4.49 5.87 19.33
C ILE A 3 3.22 5.78 18.49
N GLU A 4 2.18 6.46 18.93
CA GLU A 4 0.95 6.58 18.17
C GLU A 4 1.08 7.74 17.17
N PHE A 5 0.66 7.49 15.93
CA PHE A 5 0.61 8.49 14.87
C PHE A 5 -0.85 8.72 14.49
N SER A 6 -1.30 9.97 14.52
CA SER A 6 -2.63 10.38 14.04
C SER A 6 -2.52 11.05 12.67
N ILE A 7 -3.57 10.90 11.86
CA ILE A 7 -3.73 11.59 10.57
C ILE A 7 -5.04 12.37 10.64
N ASP A 8 -4.95 13.68 10.77
CA ASP A 8 -6.13 14.56 10.79
C ASP A 8 -6.58 14.86 9.36
N LEU A 9 -7.86 14.66 9.10
CA LEU A 9 -8.47 14.94 7.79
C LEU A 9 -9.12 16.32 7.77
N MET A 10 -9.20 16.90 6.58
CA MET A 10 -9.94 18.15 6.37
C MET A 10 -11.43 17.95 6.72
N PRO A 11 -12.10 18.94 7.34
CA PRO A 11 -13.53 18.86 7.64
C PRO A 11 -14.35 18.52 6.39
N GLY A 12 -15.21 17.49 6.51
CA GLY A 12 -16.07 17.02 5.42
C GLY A 12 -15.43 16.01 4.47
N ALA A 13 -14.15 15.62 4.66
CA ALA A 13 -13.52 14.57 3.87
C ALA A 13 -14.34 13.26 3.92
N GLN A 14 -14.61 12.69 2.74
CA GLN A 14 -15.34 11.44 2.58
C GLN A 14 -14.40 10.32 2.13
N PRO A 15 -14.69 9.06 2.46
CA PRO A 15 -13.90 7.93 2.00
C PRO A 15 -13.80 7.86 0.47
N ILE A 16 -12.60 7.57 0.00
CA ILE A 16 -12.31 7.34 -1.42
C ILE A 16 -11.84 5.89 -1.57
N SER A 17 -12.39 5.19 -2.57
CA SER A 17 -11.95 3.85 -2.95
C SER A 17 -11.63 3.83 -4.44
N VAL A 18 -10.34 3.72 -4.76
CA VAL A 18 -9.81 3.72 -6.11
C VAL A 18 -9.38 2.31 -6.50
N ALA A 19 -9.71 1.90 -7.73
CA ALA A 19 -9.34 0.59 -8.24
C ALA A 19 -7.81 0.43 -8.35
N PRO A 20 -7.25 -0.77 -8.08
CA PRO A 20 -5.84 -1.05 -8.31
C PRO A 20 -5.43 -0.86 -9.77
N TYR A 21 -4.18 -0.47 -9.99
CA TYR A 21 -3.60 -0.43 -11.34
C TYR A 21 -3.46 -1.83 -11.93
N ARG A 22 -3.52 -1.90 -13.27
CA ARG A 22 -3.22 -3.15 -13.99
C ARG A 22 -1.75 -3.48 -13.82
N MET A 23 -1.46 -4.75 -13.52
CA MET A 23 -0.12 -5.26 -13.31
C MET A 23 0.10 -6.50 -14.18
N SER A 24 1.34 -6.69 -14.62
CA SER A 24 1.80 -7.91 -15.25
C SER A 24 1.85 -9.07 -14.24
N PRO A 25 1.91 -10.34 -14.70
CA PRO A 25 2.05 -11.48 -13.79
C PRO A 25 3.28 -11.40 -12.89
N VAL A 26 4.41 -10.87 -13.39
CA VAL A 26 5.65 -10.71 -12.62
C VAL A 26 5.47 -9.69 -11.49
N GLU A 27 4.82 -8.57 -11.78
CA GLU A 27 4.50 -7.54 -10.78
C GLU A 27 3.53 -8.07 -9.70
N LEU A 28 2.55 -8.90 -10.08
CA LEU A 28 1.63 -9.51 -9.10
C LEU A 28 2.34 -10.47 -8.15
N LEU A 29 3.29 -11.27 -8.65
CA LEU A 29 4.11 -12.13 -7.81
C LEU A 29 4.96 -11.33 -6.82
N GLU A 30 5.59 -10.25 -7.30
CA GLU A 30 6.41 -9.38 -6.47
C GLU A 30 5.57 -8.64 -5.41
N LEU A 31 4.40 -8.11 -5.81
CA LEU A 31 3.45 -7.49 -4.91
C LEU A 31 3.06 -8.45 -3.77
N LYS A 32 2.72 -9.69 -4.11
CA LYS A 32 2.34 -10.70 -3.12
C LYS A 32 3.50 -10.98 -2.14
N SER A 33 4.72 -11.15 -2.66
CA SER A 33 5.92 -11.37 -1.85
C SER A 33 6.15 -10.24 -0.83
N GLN A 34 6.10 -8.99 -1.29
CA GLN A 34 6.28 -7.82 -0.41
C GLN A 34 5.15 -7.69 0.61
N LEU A 35 3.89 -7.92 0.23
CA LEU A 35 2.76 -7.90 1.17
C LEU A 35 2.89 -8.96 2.27
N GLU A 36 3.29 -10.19 1.91
CA GLU A 36 3.52 -11.25 2.89
C GLU A 36 4.64 -10.89 3.86
N GLU A 37 5.73 -10.25 3.38
CA GLU A 37 6.80 -9.76 4.26
C GLU A 37 6.31 -8.67 5.22
N LEU A 38 5.54 -7.69 4.72
CA LEU A 38 4.99 -6.62 5.54
C LEU A 38 4.01 -7.15 6.60
N LEU A 39 3.22 -8.16 6.26
CA LEU A 39 2.34 -8.88 7.19
C LEU A 39 3.14 -9.63 8.25
N ARG A 40 4.19 -10.37 7.85
CA ARG A 40 5.09 -11.09 8.79
C ARG A 40 5.79 -10.14 9.76
N LYS A 41 6.16 -8.94 9.30
CA LYS A 41 6.77 -7.89 10.12
C LYS A 41 5.76 -7.14 10.99
N HIS A 42 4.46 -7.44 10.87
CA HIS A 42 3.38 -6.72 11.53
C HIS A 42 3.33 -5.21 11.22
N PHE A 43 3.87 -4.80 10.06
CA PHE A 43 3.79 -3.40 9.61
C PHE A 43 2.42 -3.07 9.02
N ILE A 44 1.73 -4.07 8.47
CA ILE A 44 0.36 -3.96 7.96
C ILE A 44 -0.51 -5.09 8.49
N ARG A 45 -1.83 -4.96 8.33
CA ARG A 45 -2.83 -5.99 8.63
C ARG A 45 -3.97 -5.93 7.61
N PRO A 46 -4.73 -7.02 7.40
CA PRO A 46 -5.98 -6.96 6.66
C PRO A 46 -6.93 -5.92 7.27
N SER A 47 -7.68 -5.24 6.40
CA SER A 47 -8.58 -4.14 6.78
C SER A 47 -9.87 -4.22 5.98
N VAL A 48 -10.95 -3.70 6.58
CA VAL A 48 -12.26 -3.50 5.94
C VAL A 48 -12.59 -2.00 5.80
N SER A 49 -11.55 -1.17 5.69
CA SER A 49 -11.66 0.28 5.58
C SER A 49 -12.50 0.68 4.35
N PRO A 50 -13.38 1.69 4.47
CA PRO A 50 -14.03 2.28 3.30
C PRO A 50 -13.05 3.07 2.41
N TRP A 51 -11.84 3.35 2.92
CA TRP A 51 -10.75 3.99 2.17
C TRP A 51 -9.89 2.94 1.47
N GLY A 52 -9.68 3.11 0.17
CA GLY A 52 -8.87 2.26 -0.67
C GLY A 52 -8.11 3.08 -1.70
N VAL A 53 -6.80 2.89 -1.79
CA VAL A 53 -5.93 3.55 -2.76
C VAL A 53 -5.08 2.51 -3.48
N PRO A 54 -4.67 2.77 -4.73
CA PRO A 54 -3.91 1.79 -5.48
C PRO A 54 -2.46 1.74 -5.00
N VAL A 55 -1.81 0.62 -5.33
CA VAL A 55 -0.38 0.43 -5.11
C VAL A 55 0.33 0.35 -6.46
N LEU A 56 1.59 0.77 -6.48
CA LEU A 56 2.47 0.82 -7.64
C LEU A 56 3.78 0.12 -7.31
N LEU A 57 4.38 -0.56 -8.28
CA LEU A 57 5.73 -1.08 -8.18
C LEU A 57 6.69 -0.19 -8.98
N VAL A 58 7.73 0.30 -8.33
CA VAL A 58 8.75 1.14 -8.97
C VAL A 58 10.05 0.36 -9.06
N LYS A 59 10.60 0.23 -10.27
CA LYS A 59 11.90 -0.39 -10.50
C LYS A 59 13.02 0.52 -10.00
N LYS A 60 13.86 0.00 -9.11
CA LYS A 60 15.06 0.68 -8.62
C LYS A 60 16.26 0.44 -9.55
N LYS A 61 17.31 1.24 -9.35
CA LYS A 61 18.58 1.13 -10.09
C LYS A 61 19.27 -0.23 -9.90
N ASP A 62 19.09 -0.84 -8.73
CA ASP A 62 19.64 -2.17 -8.39
C ASP A 62 18.84 -3.34 -9.02
N GLY A 63 17.80 -3.04 -9.80
CA GLY A 63 16.95 -4.03 -10.45
C GLY A 63 15.79 -4.55 -9.60
N THR A 64 15.74 -4.21 -8.30
CA THR A 64 14.62 -4.57 -7.43
C THR A 64 13.39 -3.71 -7.71
N MET A 65 12.21 -4.16 -7.26
CA MET A 65 10.99 -3.36 -7.27
C MET A 65 10.65 -2.89 -5.86
N ARG A 66 10.04 -1.70 -5.75
CA ARG A 66 9.54 -1.16 -4.49
C ARG A 66 8.04 -0.94 -4.57
N LEU A 67 7.31 -1.51 -3.62
CA LEU A 67 5.91 -1.18 -3.37
C LEU A 67 5.79 0.27 -2.88
N CYS A 68 5.01 1.06 -3.59
CA CYS A 68 4.64 2.43 -3.25
C CYS A 68 3.11 2.52 -3.18
N ILE A 69 2.60 3.16 -2.13
CA ILE A 69 1.15 3.46 -2.01
C ILE A 69 0.92 4.85 -2.60
N ASP A 70 -0.06 4.97 -3.48
CA ASP A 70 -0.41 6.24 -4.10
C ASP A 70 -1.42 7.01 -3.23
N TYR A 71 -0.91 7.87 -2.34
CA TYR A 71 -1.70 8.69 -1.41
C TYR A 71 -2.13 10.05 -1.99
N ARG A 72 -2.09 10.22 -3.31
CA ARG A 72 -2.49 11.48 -3.97
C ARG A 72 -3.97 11.77 -3.86
#